data_AF-A0A1B7MPU4-F1
#
_entry.id   AF-A0A1B7MPU4-F1
#
_cell.length_a   1.000
_cell.length_b   1.000
_cell.length_c   1.000
_cell.angle_alpha   90.00
_cell.angle_beta   90.00
_cell.angle_gamma   90.00
#
_symmetry.space_group_name_H-M   'P 1'
#
loop_
_entity.id
_entity.type
_entity.pdbx_description
1 polymer ?
#
loop_
_entity_poly.entity_id
_entity_poly.type
_entity_poly.pdbx_seq_one_letter_code
_entity_poly.pdbx_strand_id
1 'polypeptide(L)'
;MSALTYCGDMVEKWVVPCRNFLIQIRIPETALAIERALCKLDNRILSDGLEIFRLVSLKTVNHIDYAINLRTFTPLMCFSGLKHVDLPSFCVSLLDDDALGSIVKSWPRLERLHLGTEFLWKVQPRLTFQSLMTALLSCPNLRELGLVFVATKLDPLTVKKLGGGGRSPRSVSGALGLNNHGE
;
A
#
# COMPACT_ATOMS: atom_id res chain seq x y z
N MET A 1 -20.66 -1.22 13.99
CA MET A 1 -19.22 -0.88 13.89
C MET A 1 -18.63 -1.14 15.26
N SER A 2 -17.65 -2.04 15.37
CA SER A 2 -17.00 -2.33 16.65
C SER A 2 -15.73 -1.47 16.73
N ALA A 3 -15.76 -0.42 17.55
CA ALA A 3 -14.63 0.46 17.76
C ALA A 3 -13.98 0.12 19.11
N LEU A 4 -12.69 -0.20 19.10
CA LEU A 4 -11.90 -0.40 20.30
C LEU A 4 -10.90 0.75 20.43
N THR A 5 -10.88 1.35 21.61
CA THR A 5 -9.76 2.19 22.03
C THR A 5 -8.70 1.25 22.60
N TYR A 6 -7.59 1.07 21.89
CA TYR A 6 -6.50 0.22 22.33
C TYR A 6 -5.60 0.95 23.32
N CYS A 7 -5.52 0.37 24.51
CA CYS A 7 -4.56 0.65 25.56
C CYS A 7 -4.13 -0.72 26.11
N GLY A 8 -3.20 -1.41 25.44
CA GLY A 8 -2.52 -2.65 25.87
C GLY A 8 -3.38 -3.90 26.17
N ASP A 9 -4.44 -3.77 26.95
CA ASP A 9 -5.14 -4.84 27.67
C ASP A 9 -6.54 -5.20 27.13
N MET A 10 -7.03 -4.52 26.08
CA MET A 10 -8.44 -4.67 25.67
C MET A 10 -8.74 -5.78 24.65
N VAL A 11 -7.73 -6.38 24.01
CA VAL A 11 -7.94 -7.42 22.98
C VAL A 11 -8.42 -8.75 23.58
N GLU A 12 -8.18 -8.98 24.89
CA GLU A 12 -8.47 -10.26 25.55
C GLU A 12 -9.96 -10.51 25.84
N LYS A 13 -10.78 -9.46 25.84
CA LYS A 13 -12.23 -9.53 26.13
C LYS A 13 -13.10 -9.67 24.89
N TRP A 14 -12.51 -9.90 23.72
CA TRP A 14 -13.24 -9.86 22.46
C TRP A 14 -13.78 -11.25 22.08
N VAL A 15 -15.09 -11.34 21.83
CA VAL A 15 -15.85 -12.61 21.68
C VAL A 15 -16.87 -12.56 20.51
N VAL A 16 -16.86 -11.53 19.65
CA VAL A 16 -17.92 -11.35 18.63
C VAL A 16 -17.38 -11.33 17.20
N PRO A 17 -17.97 -12.07 16.24
CA PRO A 17 -17.65 -11.93 14.82
C PRO A 17 -17.97 -10.52 14.36
N CYS A 18 -16.96 -9.77 13.90
CA CYS A 18 -17.12 -8.40 13.45
C CYS A 18 -16.65 -8.26 12.01
N ARG A 19 -17.51 -7.73 11.13
CA ARG A 19 -17.12 -7.37 9.76
C ARG A 19 -16.23 -6.13 9.70
N ASN A 20 -16.37 -5.26 10.69
CA ASN A 20 -15.69 -3.97 10.74
C ASN A 20 -14.93 -3.86 12.03
N PHE A 21 -13.62 -3.69 11.94
CA PHE A 21 -12.73 -3.61 13.06
C PHE A 21 -11.93 -2.31 13.01
N LEU A 22 -12.11 -1.49 14.05
CA LEU A 22 -11.40 -0.23 14.23
C LEU A 22 -10.62 -0.30 15.54
N ILE A 23 -9.32 -0.08 15.44
CA ILE A 23 -8.42 0.10 16.57
C ILE A 23 -7.98 1.56 16.59
N GLN A 24 -8.18 2.23 17.72
CA GLN A 24 -7.64 3.56 17.99
C GLN A 24 -6.55 3.50 19.04
N ILE A 25 -5.35 3.92 18.67
CA ILE A 25 -4.17 3.91 19.53
C ILE A 25 -3.95 5.31 20.11
N ARG A 26 -3.87 5.43 21.44
CA ARG A 26 -3.66 6.71 22.14
C ARG A 26 -2.19 7.09 22.36
N ILE A 27 -1.31 6.09 22.36
CA ILE A 27 0.13 6.21 22.59
C ILE A 27 0.87 5.57 21.43
N PRO A 28 2.01 6.09 20.96
CA PRO A 28 2.75 5.46 19.87
C PRO A 28 3.08 4.00 20.21
N GLU A 29 2.64 3.06 19.38
CA GLU A 29 2.84 1.62 19.59
C GLU A 29 3.81 1.06 18.55
N THR A 30 4.75 0.24 19.00
CA THR A 30 5.72 -0.40 18.10
C THR A 30 5.04 -1.37 17.13
N ALA A 31 5.65 -1.61 15.98
CA ALA A 31 5.16 -2.57 15.00
C ALA A 31 4.97 -3.98 15.60
N LEU A 32 5.84 -4.37 16.55
CA LEU A 32 5.76 -5.65 17.26
C LEU A 32 4.55 -5.72 18.20
N ALA A 33 4.21 -4.63 18.89
CA ALA A 33 3.04 -4.59 19.75
C ALA A 33 1.75 -4.74 18.93
N ILE A 34 1.70 -4.06 17.77
CA ILE A 34 0.59 -4.16 16.82
C ILE A 34 0.48 -5.58 16.26
N GLU A 35 1.59 -6.16 15.81
CA GLU A 35 1.65 -7.56 15.34
C GLU A 35 1.07 -8.51 16.39
N ARG A 36 1.52 -8.43 17.64
CA ARG A 36 1.01 -9.28 18.73
C ARG A 36 -0.48 -9.10 18.97
N ALA A 37 -0.99 -7.87 18.93
CA ALA A 37 -2.41 -7.60 19.06
C ALA A 37 -3.23 -8.21 17.91
N LEU A 38 -2.71 -8.15 16.68
CA LEU A 38 -3.32 -8.76 15.50
C LEU A 38 -3.24 -10.29 15.52
N CYS A 39 -2.15 -10.89 16.03
CA CYS A 39 -2.08 -12.34 16.26
C CYS A 39 -3.16 -12.82 17.24
N LYS A 40 -3.43 -12.04 18.30
CA LYS A 40 -4.53 -12.35 19.23
C LYS A 40 -5.91 -12.28 18.55
N LEU A 41 -6.03 -11.48 17.48
CA LEU A 41 -7.23 -11.32 16.67
C LEU A 41 -7.51 -12.54 15.80
N ASP A 42 -6.50 -12.99 15.07
CA ASP A 42 -6.52 -14.14 14.16
C ASP A 42 -7.03 -15.41 14.88
N ASN A 43 -6.57 -15.62 16.11
CA ASN A 43 -7.01 -16.75 16.94
C ASN A 43 -8.48 -16.69 17.40
N ARG A 44 -9.19 -15.58 17.19
CA ARG A 44 -10.53 -15.34 17.78
C ARG A 44 -11.62 -14.98 16.77
N ILE A 45 -11.28 -14.39 15.61
CA ILE A 45 -12.26 -14.11 14.56
C ILE A 45 -12.35 -15.33 13.65
N LEU A 46 -13.57 -15.88 13.48
CA LEU A 46 -13.86 -16.87 12.44
C LEU A 46 -13.49 -16.27 11.06
N SER A 47 -12.52 -16.91 10.41
CA SER A 47 -11.58 -16.44 9.38
C SER A 47 -12.10 -15.64 8.17
N ASP A 48 -13.41 -15.51 7.96
CA ASP A 48 -13.94 -15.08 6.67
C ASP A 48 -14.85 -13.84 6.76
N GLY A 49 -15.13 -13.36 7.97
CA GLY A 49 -16.08 -12.27 8.18
C GLY A 49 -15.50 -10.85 8.07
N LEU A 50 -14.18 -10.68 8.22
CA LEU A 50 -13.59 -9.35 8.33
C LEU A 50 -13.51 -8.66 6.96
N GLU A 51 -14.25 -7.56 6.80
CA GLU A 51 -14.32 -6.77 5.57
C GLU A 51 -13.59 -5.42 5.71
N ILE A 52 -13.59 -4.82 6.90
CA ILE A 52 -12.96 -3.53 7.15
C ILE A 52 -12.01 -3.65 8.32
N PHE A 53 -10.76 -3.27 8.10
CA PHE A 53 -9.75 -3.09 9.13
C PHE A 53 -9.24 -1.65 9.11
N ARG A 54 -9.29 -0.99 10.28
CA ARG A 54 -8.73 0.34 10.46
C ARG A 54 -7.88 0.39 11.72
N LEU A 55 -6.68 0.93 11.57
CA LEU A 55 -5.77 1.20 12.66
C LEU A 55 -5.39 2.68 12.59
N VAL A 56 -5.81 3.45 13.58
CA VAL A 56 -5.56 4.90 13.62
C VAL A 56 -4.78 5.22 14.89
N SER A 57 -3.69 5.96 14.75
CA SER A 57 -2.95 6.50 15.91
C SER A 57 -3.34 7.96 16.12
N LEU A 58 -3.75 8.30 17.34
CA LEU A 58 -4.04 9.70 17.71
C LEU A 58 -2.77 10.53 17.92
N LYS A 59 -1.60 9.89 17.94
CA LYS A 59 -0.29 10.53 17.99
C LYS A 59 0.57 10.04 16.84
N THR A 60 1.02 10.96 16.01
CA THR A 60 1.88 10.65 14.86
C THR A 60 3.34 10.65 15.31
N VAL A 61 4.01 9.48 15.21
CA VAL A 61 5.45 9.36 15.45
C VAL A 61 6.12 8.81 14.20
N ASN A 62 7.07 9.58 13.68
CA ASN A 62 7.79 9.29 12.45
C ASN A 62 9.21 8.84 12.80
N HIS A 63 9.30 7.68 13.46
CA HIS A 63 10.54 7.04 13.89
C HIS A 63 10.51 5.56 13.47
N ILE A 64 11.68 5.01 13.11
CA ILE A 64 11.78 3.69 12.48
C ILE A 64 11.27 2.55 13.39
N ASP A 65 11.38 2.71 14.71
CA ASP A 65 10.88 1.75 15.71
C ASP A 65 9.35 1.53 15.64
N TYR A 66 8.64 2.46 15.02
CA TYR A 66 7.18 2.42 14.83
C TYR A 66 6.81 2.10 13.37
N ALA A 67 7.78 1.80 12.51
CA ALA A 67 7.53 1.49 11.12
C ALA A 67 6.95 0.09 10.95
N ILE A 68 5.83 0.00 10.23
CA ILE A 68 5.17 -1.26 9.93
C ILE A 68 5.95 -2.02 8.85
N ASN A 69 5.94 -3.34 8.95
CA ASN A 69 6.57 -4.25 8.01
C ASN A 69 5.62 -5.42 7.68
N LEU A 70 6.07 -6.35 6.84
CA LEU A 70 5.27 -7.52 6.43
C LEU A 70 4.70 -8.33 7.62
N ARG A 71 5.48 -8.48 8.69
CA ARG A 71 5.07 -9.26 9.87
C ARG A 71 3.89 -8.62 10.58
N THR A 72 3.84 -7.29 10.62
CA THR A 72 2.69 -6.54 11.16
C THR A 72 1.38 -6.91 10.46
N PHE A 73 1.42 -7.23 9.16
CA PHE A 73 0.25 -7.61 8.39
C PHE A 73 -0.02 -9.10 8.33
N THR A 74 0.95 -9.95 8.69
CA THR A 74 0.83 -11.41 8.57
C THR A 74 -0.45 -11.96 9.21
N PRO A 75 -0.89 -11.52 10.41
CA PRO A 75 -2.14 -12.01 11.00
C PRO A 75 -3.40 -11.54 10.27
N LEU A 76 -3.31 -10.49 9.44
CA LEU A 76 -4.43 -10.01 8.63
C LEU A 76 -4.49 -10.67 7.25
N MET A 77 -3.42 -11.34 6.82
CA MET A 77 -3.31 -11.95 5.50
C MET A 77 -4.17 -13.22 5.34
N CYS A 78 -4.73 -13.76 6.42
CA CYS A 78 -5.71 -14.85 6.36
C CYS A 78 -7.12 -14.38 5.93
N PHE A 79 -7.45 -13.09 6.11
CA PHE A 79 -8.76 -12.54 5.81
C PHE A 79 -8.90 -12.13 4.34
N SER A 80 -9.09 -13.10 3.45
CA SER A 80 -9.31 -12.85 2.01
C SER A 80 -10.56 -12.02 1.68
N GLY A 81 -11.47 -11.89 2.65
CA GLY A 81 -12.67 -11.06 2.59
C GLY A 81 -12.46 -9.55 2.80
N LEU A 82 -11.23 -9.12 3.12
CA LEU A 82 -10.92 -7.71 3.37
C LEU A 82 -11.20 -6.84 2.13
N LYS A 83 -11.97 -5.79 2.34
CA LYS A 83 -12.34 -4.76 1.37
C LYS A 83 -11.67 -3.43 1.68
N HIS A 84 -11.60 -3.04 2.94
CA HIS A 84 -11.01 -1.76 3.34
C HIS A 84 -9.91 -1.97 4.37
N VAL A 85 -8.73 -1.43 4.08
CA VAL A 85 -7.58 -1.43 4.99
C VAL A 85 -7.05 0.00 5.11
N ASP A 86 -7.24 0.62 6.28
CA ASP A 86 -6.80 1.98 6.57
C ASP A 86 -5.77 2.00 7.70
N LEU A 87 -4.52 2.36 7.38
CA LEU A 87 -3.41 2.61 8.30
C LEU A 87 -2.73 3.96 7.97
N PRO A 88 -3.46 5.08 8.02
CA PRO A 88 -2.97 6.36 7.53
C PRO A 88 -1.85 6.93 8.40
N SER A 89 -1.89 6.68 9.71
CA SER A 89 -0.98 7.23 10.71
C SER A 89 0.25 6.35 10.99
N PHE A 90 0.66 5.46 10.06
CA PHE A 90 1.80 4.55 10.25
C PHE A 90 2.98 4.79 9.30
N CYS A 91 4.21 4.67 9.82
CA CYS A 91 5.42 4.79 9.02
C CYS A 91 5.61 3.52 8.18
N VAL A 92 5.71 3.67 6.85
CA VAL A 92 5.81 2.55 5.89
C VAL A 92 7.23 2.29 5.39
N SER A 93 8.25 2.90 6.01
CA SER A 93 9.63 2.87 5.51
C SER A 93 10.28 1.49 5.56
N LEU A 94 9.72 0.52 6.30
CA LEU A 94 10.17 -0.87 6.29
C LEU A 94 9.41 -1.77 5.31
N LEU A 95 8.41 -1.23 4.61
CA LEU A 95 7.65 -1.95 3.59
C LEU A 95 8.31 -1.75 2.22
N ASP A 96 8.70 -2.84 1.58
CA ASP A 96 9.20 -2.87 0.20
C ASP A 96 8.15 -3.46 -0.76
N ASP A 97 8.45 -3.43 -2.05
CA ASP A 97 7.52 -3.81 -3.12
C ASP A 97 7.08 -5.28 -3.01
N ASP A 98 8.00 -6.17 -2.63
CA ASP A 98 7.72 -7.61 -2.44
C ASP A 98 6.82 -7.86 -1.23
N ALA A 99 7.07 -7.15 -0.13
CA ALA A 99 6.22 -7.21 1.06
C ALA A 99 4.81 -6.70 0.74
N LEU A 100 4.68 -5.54 0.08
CA LEU A 100 3.37 -5.04 -0.32
C LEU A 100 2.68 -6.01 -1.28
N GLY A 101 3.42 -6.55 -2.25
CA GLY A 101 2.91 -7.54 -3.20
C GLY A 101 2.33 -8.78 -2.52
N SER A 102 3.02 -9.29 -1.50
CA SER A 102 2.52 -10.40 -0.67
C SER A 102 1.21 -10.02 0.04
N ILE A 103 1.15 -8.83 0.63
CA ILE A 103 -0.01 -8.33 1.37
C ILE A 103 -1.24 -8.19 0.47
N VAL A 104 -1.11 -7.49 -0.65
CA VAL A 104 -2.27 -7.20 -1.53
C VAL A 104 -2.80 -8.45 -2.22
N LYS A 105 -1.93 -9.44 -2.52
CA LYS A 105 -2.35 -10.75 -3.06
C LYS A 105 -3.20 -11.55 -2.07
N SER A 106 -3.01 -11.35 -0.78
CA SER A 106 -3.87 -11.96 0.26
C SER A 106 -5.26 -11.34 0.32
N TRP A 107 -5.48 -10.15 -0.25
CA TRP A 107 -6.75 -9.42 -0.20
C TRP A 107 -7.31 -9.14 -1.60
N PRO A 108 -7.74 -10.19 -2.34
CA PRO A 108 -8.21 -10.04 -3.72
C PRO A 108 -9.50 -9.21 -3.85
N ARG A 109 -10.23 -8.99 -2.74
CA ARG A 109 -11.47 -8.21 -2.70
C ARG A 109 -11.28 -6.76 -2.25
N LEU A 110 -10.03 -6.30 -2.15
CA LEU A 110 -9.71 -4.97 -1.66
C LEU A 110 -10.31 -3.88 -2.57
N GLU A 111 -11.05 -2.96 -1.97
CA GLU A 111 -11.67 -1.79 -2.58
C GLU A 111 -10.97 -0.49 -2.15
N ARG A 112 -10.41 -0.45 -0.94
CA ARG A 112 -9.67 0.70 -0.39
C ARG A 112 -8.42 0.26 0.34
N LEU A 113 -7.29 0.90 0.03
CA LEU A 113 -6.03 0.76 0.74
C LEU A 113 -5.41 2.13 1.04
N HIS A 114 -5.24 2.44 2.32
CA HIS A 114 -4.51 3.62 2.77
C HIS A 114 -3.36 3.22 3.68
N LEU A 115 -2.12 3.52 3.29
CA LEU A 115 -0.91 3.23 4.04
C LEU A 115 -0.04 4.48 4.18
N GLY A 116 0.13 4.97 5.41
CA GLY A 116 1.07 6.04 5.76
C GLY A 116 0.75 7.43 5.18
N THR A 117 -0.51 7.67 4.79
CA THR A 117 -0.94 8.89 4.09
C THR A 117 -0.93 10.15 4.95
N GLU A 118 -0.87 10.04 6.28
CA GLU A 118 -0.85 11.18 7.20
C GLU A 118 0.58 11.68 7.53
N PHE A 119 1.63 11.14 6.90
CA PHE A 119 3.02 11.50 7.19
C PHE A 119 3.74 12.24 6.06
N LEU A 120 4.43 13.32 6.43
CA LEU A 120 5.64 13.77 5.73
C LEU A 120 6.79 12.88 6.18
N TRP A 121 7.26 11.96 5.33
CA TRP A 121 8.26 10.95 5.67
C TRP A 121 9.59 11.58 6.14
N LYS A 122 10.10 11.15 7.30
CA LYS A 122 11.46 11.50 7.78
C LYS A 122 12.47 10.44 7.37
N VAL A 123 12.02 9.20 7.30
CA VAL A 123 12.77 8.06 6.75
C VAL A 123 12.19 7.74 5.38
N GLN A 124 13.05 7.65 4.37
CA GLN A 124 12.63 7.39 3.00
C GLN A 124 11.81 6.08 2.89
N PRO A 125 10.67 6.08 2.20
CA PRO A 125 9.94 4.85 1.87
C PRO A 125 10.80 3.93 0.99
N ARG A 126 10.59 2.61 1.11
CA ARG A 126 11.23 1.64 0.20
C ARG A 126 10.32 1.23 -0.96
N LEU A 127 9.04 1.57 -0.87
CA LEU A 127 8.05 1.37 -1.92
C LEU A 127 8.38 2.23 -3.15
N THR A 128 8.21 1.64 -4.33
CA THR A 128 8.42 2.30 -5.61
C THR A 128 7.14 2.37 -6.43
N PHE A 129 7.20 2.92 -7.65
CA PHE A 129 6.08 2.86 -8.59
C PHE A 129 5.63 1.42 -8.91
N GLN A 130 6.52 0.43 -8.81
CA GLN A 130 6.16 -0.98 -9.01
C GLN A 130 5.17 -1.47 -7.94
N SER A 131 5.23 -0.93 -6.73
CA SER A 131 4.30 -1.26 -5.65
C SER A 131 2.87 -0.83 -6.00
N LEU A 132 2.72 0.34 -6.62
CA LEU A 132 1.45 0.86 -7.13
C LEU A 132 0.88 -0.07 -8.22
N MET A 133 1.70 -0.46 -9.19
CA MET A 133 1.28 -1.39 -10.25
C MET A 133 0.85 -2.74 -9.67
N THR A 134 1.61 -3.25 -8.71
CA THR A 134 1.32 -4.54 -8.06
C THR A 134 -0.02 -4.50 -7.32
N ALA A 135 -0.33 -3.42 -6.61
CA ALA A 135 -1.62 -3.25 -5.94
C ALA A 135 -2.79 -3.22 -6.94
N LEU A 136 -2.67 -2.44 -8.02
CA LEU A 136 -3.71 -2.34 -9.05
C LEU A 136 -3.96 -3.67 -9.78
N LEU A 137 -2.90 -4.42 -10.06
CA LEU A 137 -3.01 -5.71 -10.76
C LEU A 137 -3.54 -6.83 -9.85
N SER A 138 -3.28 -6.76 -8.54
CA SER A 138 -3.68 -7.81 -7.59
C SER A 138 -5.12 -7.61 -7.07
N CYS A 139 -5.62 -6.38 -7.07
CA CYS A 139 -6.91 -6.00 -6.48
C CYS A 139 -7.82 -5.38 -7.55
N PRO A 140 -8.58 -6.17 -8.33
CA PRO A 140 -9.39 -5.66 -9.44
C PRO A 140 -10.56 -4.75 -9.02
N ASN A 141 -10.94 -4.80 -7.74
CA ASN A 141 -12.01 -3.95 -7.19
C ASN A 141 -11.48 -2.67 -6.53
N LEU A 142 -10.17 -2.39 -6.58
CA LEU A 142 -9.56 -1.26 -5.91
C LEU A 142 -10.05 0.06 -6.51
N ARG A 143 -10.70 0.87 -5.69
CA ARG A 143 -11.28 2.19 -6.04
C ARG A 143 -10.51 3.34 -5.40
N GLU A 144 -9.93 3.10 -4.25
CA GLU A 144 -9.20 4.10 -3.48
C GLU A 144 -7.85 3.55 -3.04
N LEU A 145 -6.79 4.28 -3.39
CA LEU A 145 -5.42 3.94 -3.04
C LEU A 145 -4.69 5.19 -2.58
N GLY A 146 -4.19 5.13 -1.36
CA GLY A 146 -3.33 6.12 -0.75
C GLY A 146 -2.07 5.42 -0.28
N LEU A 147 -0.96 5.72 -0.92
CA LEU A 147 0.31 5.05 -0.69
C LEU A 147 1.43 6.06 -0.79
N VAL A 148 2.34 6.05 0.18
CA VAL A 148 3.57 6.84 0.12
C VAL A 148 4.67 5.98 -0.52
N PHE A 149 5.22 6.44 -1.64
CA PHE A 149 6.25 5.74 -2.39
C PHE A 149 7.29 6.71 -2.97
N VAL A 150 8.44 6.17 -3.38
CA VAL A 150 9.52 6.91 -4.01
C VAL A 150 9.28 6.98 -5.52
N ALA A 151 9.15 8.21 -6.05
CA ALA A 151 8.88 8.48 -7.46
C ALA A 151 10.14 8.87 -8.28
N THR A 152 11.34 8.43 -7.86
CA THR A 152 12.61 8.91 -8.44
C THR A 152 13.06 8.18 -9.70
N LYS A 153 12.39 7.07 -10.08
CA LYS A 153 12.65 6.31 -11.32
C LYS A 153 11.33 5.87 -11.93
N LEU A 154 10.83 6.64 -12.90
CA LEU A 154 9.90 6.09 -13.88
C LEU A 154 10.79 5.38 -14.90
N ASP A 155 10.94 4.05 -14.78
CA ASP A 155 11.35 3.30 -15.96
C ASP A 155 10.29 3.57 -17.03
N PRO A 156 10.67 3.99 -18.24
CA PRO A 156 9.69 4.31 -19.27
C PRO A 156 8.79 3.10 -19.44
N LEU A 157 7.48 3.30 -19.19
CA LEU A 157 6.45 2.29 -19.37
C LEU A 157 6.75 1.60 -20.70
N THR A 158 7.22 0.37 -20.65
CA THR A 158 7.44 -0.41 -21.86
C THR A 158 6.06 -0.78 -22.33
N VAL A 159 5.46 0.13 -23.11
CA VAL A 159 4.32 -0.17 -23.96
C VAL A 159 4.82 -1.28 -24.86
N LYS A 160 4.51 -2.52 -24.47
CA LYS A 160 4.74 -3.70 -25.28
C LYS A 160 3.81 -3.51 -26.47
N LYS A 161 4.34 -2.91 -27.53
CA LYS A 161 3.67 -2.70 -28.81
C LYS A 161 3.41 -4.10 -29.38
N LEU A 162 2.26 -4.66 -29.00
CA LEU A 162 1.73 -5.86 -29.63
C LEU A 162 1.59 -5.53 -31.13
N GLY A 163 2.17 -6.40 -31.95
CA GLY A 163 2.64 -6.09 -33.29
C GLY A 163 1.60 -5.51 -34.24
N GLY A 164 2.05 -4.57 -35.05
CA GLY A 164 1.40 -4.12 -36.28
C GLY A 164 2.50 -3.57 -37.17
N GLY A 165 2.82 -4.31 -38.24
CA GLY A 165 4.04 -4.13 -39.03
C GLY A 165 4.13 -2.83 -39.83
N GLY A 166 5.40 -2.46 -40.12
CA GLY A 166 5.81 -1.88 -41.39
C GLY A 166 5.51 -0.41 -41.66
N ARG A 167 6.47 0.47 -41.36
CA ARG A 167 7.31 1.19 -42.36
C ARG A 167 8.09 2.31 -41.65
N SER A 168 9.40 2.22 -41.77
CA SER A 168 10.33 3.30 -41.40
C SER A 168 10.12 4.50 -42.34
N PRO A 169 10.12 5.76 -41.86
CA PRO A 169 10.30 6.89 -42.76
C PRO A 169 11.78 6.88 -43.19
N ARG A 170 12.02 6.62 -44.47
CA ARG A 170 13.30 6.87 -45.12
C ARG A 170 13.65 8.34 -44.93
N SER A 171 14.78 8.62 -44.30
CA SER A 171 15.47 9.89 -44.41
C SER A 171 15.81 10.11 -45.89
N VAL A 172 15.10 10.99 -46.57
CA VAL A 172 15.49 11.47 -47.90
C VAL A 172 16.48 12.60 -47.68
N SER A 173 17.75 12.30 -47.90
CA SER A 173 18.77 13.29 -48.17
C SER A 173 18.44 13.96 -49.51
N GLY A 174 18.15 15.25 -49.48
CA GLY A 174 17.99 16.09 -50.67
C GLY A 174 18.83 17.35 -50.48
N ALA A 175 20.08 17.30 -50.94
CA ALA A 175 20.91 18.47 -51.15
C ALA A 175 20.67 19.02 -52.56
N LEU A 176 20.42 20.33 -52.64
CA LEU A 176 20.54 21.27 -53.78
C LEU A 176 19.78 22.54 -53.30
N GLY A 177 20.30 23.75 -53.20
CA GLY A 177 21.52 24.39 -53.64
C GLY A 177 21.18 25.89 -53.81
N LEU A 178 21.94 26.76 -53.14
CA LEU A 178 22.25 28.17 -53.47
C LEU A 178 21.10 29.18 -53.72
N ASN A 179 21.02 30.26 -52.90
CA ASN A 179 21.56 31.59 -53.28
C ASN A 179 21.35 32.68 -52.21
N ASN A 180 22.34 33.58 -52.18
CA ASN A 180 22.51 34.80 -51.37
C ASN A 180 21.42 35.87 -51.59
N HIS A 181 21.12 36.68 -50.55
CA HIS A 181 21.35 38.14 -50.53
C HIS A 181 20.79 38.87 -49.27
N GLY A 182 21.58 39.84 -48.77
CA GLY A 182 21.17 41.02 -47.96
C GLY A 182 21.15 40.79 -46.45
N GLU A 183 21.82 41.54 -45.59
CA GLU A 183 22.60 42.79 -45.65
C GLU A 183 23.79 42.71 -44.66
#